data_AF-A0A7K0J940-F1
#
_entry.id   AF-A0A7K0J940-F1
#
_cell.length_a   1.000
_cell.length_b   1.000
_cell.length_c   1.000
_cell.angle_alpha   90.00
_cell.angle_beta   90.00
_cell.angle_gamma   90.00
#
_symmetry.space_group_name_H-M   'P 1'
#
loop_
_entity.id
_entity.type
_entity.pdbx_description
1 polymer ?
#
loop_
_entity_poly.entity_id
_entity_poly.type
_entity_poly.pdbx_seq_one_letter_code
_entity_poly.pdbx_strand_id
1 'polypeptide(L)'
;MTGRLSCFGWFLRSRGLVAVVAYLTVGMVCAHHLGGDLVTVPFAGSRSVDVGLGPSSLSGILASVLFSSPDPQREQAFPDRPIRTMRVVWAVIVLVWPVAWAVLFNGDQPISQWWVLWFARNHVLLVGLAMVASVVLSVAWAWLPGTIFVLSCWILGTKDSAATPYWWALLNQSPFDVLSLAMAAVLVVVGVVLQWHTPGPSR
;
A
#
# COMPACT_ATOMS: atom_id res chain seq x y z
N MET A 1 -34.79 19.42 2.20
CA MET A 1 -33.51 19.71 1.49
C MET A 1 -32.36 19.32 2.42
N THR A 2 -31.91 18.07 2.40
CA THR A 2 -30.74 17.61 3.17
C THR A 2 -29.61 17.35 2.18
N GLY A 3 -28.55 18.14 2.30
CA GLY A 3 -27.49 18.29 1.31
C GLY A 3 -26.81 16.98 0.94
N ARG A 4 -26.56 16.83 -0.37
CA ARG A 4 -25.78 15.74 -0.98
C ARG A 4 -24.33 15.78 -0.49
N LEU A 5 -24.05 15.32 0.72
CA LEU A 5 -22.76 14.68 0.95
C LEU A 5 -22.74 13.47 0.00
N SER A 6 -21.86 13.49 -1.00
CA SER A 6 -21.73 12.42 -1.98
C SER A 6 -21.62 11.08 -1.23
N CYS A 7 -22.24 10.01 -1.72
CA CYS A 7 -22.17 8.70 -1.06
C CYS A 7 -20.72 8.27 -0.76
N PHE A 8 -19.78 8.75 -1.57
CA PHE A 8 -18.34 8.61 -1.36
C PHE A 8 -17.81 9.31 -0.09
N GLY A 9 -18.27 10.52 0.25
CA GLY A 9 -17.88 11.19 1.49
C GLY A 9 -18.35 10.45 2.75
N TRP A 10 -19.55 9.85 2.70
CA TRP A 10 -20.02 8.98 3.78
C TRP A 10 -19.23 7.67 3.86
N PHE A 11 -18.83 7.10 2.72
CA PHE A 11 -17.92 5.97 2.67
C PHE A 11 -16.54 6.28 3.28
N LEU A 12 -15.93 7.43 2.96
CA LEU A 12 -14.66 7.84 3.59
C LEU A 12 -14.79 8.00 5.11
N ARG A 13 -15.96 8.43 5.60
CA ARG A 13 -16.25 8.50 7.04
C ARG A 13 -16.34 7.11 7.70
N SER A 14 -16.74 6.05 6.98
CA SER A 14 -16.74 4.68 7.52
C SER A 14 -15.32 4.15 7.74
N ARG A 15 -14.35 4.63 6.94
CA ARG A 15 -12.92 4.26 7.03
C ARG A 15 -12.12 5.07 8.06
N GLY A 16 -12.74 6.08 8.66
CA GLY A 16 -12.09 7.00 9.58
C GLY A 16 -11.34 8.10 8.83
N LEU A 17 -11.89 9.32 8.87
CA LEU A 17 -11.35 10.45 8.12
C LEU A 17 -9.90 10.76 8.50
N VAL A 18 -9.53 10.59 9.78
CA VAL A 18 -8.15 10.78 10.24
C VAL A 18 -7.20 9.77 9.61
N ALA A 19 -7.59 8.49 9.51
CA ALA A 19 -6.78 7.45 8.88
C ALA A 19 -6.62 7.70 7.37
N VAL A 20 -7.70 8.13 6.71
CA VAL A 20 -7.67 8.55 5.30
C VAL A 20 -6.69 9.71 5.09
N VAL A 21 -6.82 10.79 5.88
CA VAL A 21 -5.92 11.95 5.76
C VAL A 21 -4.49 11.56 6.05
N ALA A 22 -4.23 10.79 7.12
CA ALA A 22 -2.90 10.31 7.48
C ALA A 22 -2.28 9.46 6.37
N TYR A 23 -3.06 8.59 5.72
CA TYR A 23 -2.57 7.81 4.59
C TYR A 23 -2.22 8.70 3.39
N LEU A 24 -3.10 9.65 3.04
CA LEU A 24 -2.87 10.53 1.88
C LEU A 24 -1.62 11.40 2.08
N THR A 25 -1.40 11.90 3.30
CA THR A 25 -0.22 12.70 3.66
C THR A 25 1.04 11.85 3.72
N VAL A 26 1.02 10.71 4.42
CA VAL A 26 2.19 9.83 4.51
C VAL A 26 2.56 9.28 3.13
N GLY A 27 1.59 8.90 2.30
CA GLY A 27 1.84 8.46 0.93
C GLY A 27 2.56 9.52 0.09
N MET A 28 2.17 10.79 0.22
CA MET A 28 2.85 11.91 -0.44
C MET A 28 4.26 12.14 0.12
N VAL A 29 4.44 12.13 1.44
CA VAL A 29 5.75 12.33 2.09
C VAL A 29 6.71 11.20 1.73
N CYS A 30 6.25 9.95 1.73
CA CYS A 30 7.02 8.79 1.31
C CYS A 30 7.41 8.85 -0.17
N ALA A 31 6.52 9.36 -1.01
CA ALA A 31 6.78 9.56 -2.43
C ALA A 31 7.76 10.71 -2.71
N HIS A 32 7.73 11.76 -1.89
CA HIS A 32 8.69 12.87 -1.96
C HIS A 32 10.10 12.41 -1.56
N HIS A 33 10.21 11.68 -0.46
CA HIS A 33 11.48 11.13 0.02
C HIS A 33 11.78 9.76 -0.58
N LEU A 34 11.80 9.67 -1.91
CA LEU A 34 12.31 8.47 -2.59
C LEU A 34 13.64 8.07 -1.96
N GLY A 35 13.88 6.77 -1.86
CA GLY A 35 14.98 6.19 -1.09
C GLY A 35 16.34 6.90 -1.16
N GLY A 36 16.71 7.58 -2.25
CA GLY A 36 17.97 8.33 -2.32
C GLY A 36 18.23 9.36 -1.21
N ASP A 37 17.21 10.07 -0.73
CA ASP A 37 17.40 11.25 0.16
C ASP A 37 17.60 10.90 1.64
N LEU A 38 17.32 9.66 2.05
CA LEU A 38 17.58 9.19 3.42
C LEU A 38 19.04 8.74 3.62
N VAL A 39 19.81 8.64 2.53
CA VAL A 39 21.24 8.27 2.54
C VAL A 39 22.12 9.42 3.04
N THR A 40 21.65 10.67 2.97
CA THR A 40 22.39 11.86 3.40
C THR A 40 22.26 12.15 4.90
N VAL A 41 21.55 11.31 5.66
CA VAL A 41 21.42 11.42 7.12
C VAL A 41 22.66 10.76 7.79
N PRO A 42 23.27 11.34 8.86
CA PRO A 42 24.68 11.13 9.23
C PRO A 42 25.10 9.74 9.76
N PHE A 43 24.35 8.67 9.51
CA PHE A 43 24.60 7.34 10.08
C PHE A 43 24.85 6.20 9.06
N ALA A 44 25.01 6.46 7.76
CA ALA A 44 24.96 5.41 6.74
C ALA A 44 26.19 5.31 5.81
N GLY A 45 27.35 4.91 6.34
CA GLY A 45 28.41 4.27 5.54
C GLY A 45 28.27 2.75 5.45
N SER A 46 27.55 2.12 6.40
CA SER A 46 27.45 0.66 6.54
C SER A 46 26.07 0.14 6.98
N ARG A 47 25.12 1.04 7.20
CA ARG A 47 23.75 0.77 7.67
C ARG A 47 22.72 1.59 6.91
N SER A 48 22.83 1.67 5.58
CA SER A 48 21.71 2.14 4.77
C SER A 48 20.54 1.19 5.04
N VAL A 49 19.46 1.71 5.62
CA VAL A 49 18.13 1.12 5.42
C VAL A 49 18.03 0.94 3.92
N ASP A 50 17.82 -0.28 3.45
CA ASP A 50 17.70 -0.55 2.03
C ASP A 50 16.61 0.38 1.49
N VAL A 51 17.02 1.40 0.74
CA VAL A 51 16.35 2.71 0.82
C VAL A 51 15.04 2.73 0.03
N GLY A 52 14.88 1.78 -0.87
CA GLY A 52 13.62 1.45 -1.54
C GLY A 52 12.66 0.63 -0.69
N LEU A 53 13.03 0.20 0.52
CA LEU A 53 12.24 -0.67 1.39
C LEU A 53 11.49 0.13 2.47
N GLY A 54 11.99 1.28 2.92
CA GLY A 54 11.36 2.07 4.00
C GLY A 54 10.12 2.85 3.54
N PRO A 55 10.29 3.93 2.74
CA PRO A 55 9.19 4.83 2.36
C PRO A 55 8.06 4.12 1.59
N SER A 56 8.40 3.26 0.64
CA SER A 56 7.39 2.50 -0.13
C SER A 56 6.60 1.55 0.76
N SER A 57 7.27 0.91 1.72
CA SER A 57 6.60 -0.08 2.57
C SER A 57 5.76 0.52 3.66
N LEU A 58 6.16 1.67 4.21
CA LEU A 58 5.34 2.38 5.18
C LEU A 58 3.98 2.77 4.59
N SER A 59 3.97 3.27 3.36
CA SER A 59 2.72 3.60 2.66
C SER A 59 1.87 2.35 2.38
N GLY A 60 2.48 1.24 1.96
CA GLY A 60 1.78 -0.03 1.75
C GLY A 60 1.24 -0.68 3.03
N ILE A 61 1.97 -0.58 4.15
CA ILE A 61 1.52 -1.08 5.46
C ILE A 61 0.35 -0.23 5.97
N LEU A 62 0.43 1.10 5.89
CA LEU A 62 -0.65 1.99 6.34
C LEU A 62 -1.96 1.77 5.57
N ALA A 63 -1.87 1.30 4.32
CA ALA A 63 -3.03 0.95 3.52
C ALA A 63 -3.91 -0.13 4.19
N SER A 64 -3.35 -0.99 5.04
CA SER A 64 -4.12 -2.02 5.74
C SER A 64 -5.22 -1.43 6.60
N VAL A 65 -4.97 -0.31 7.28
CA VAL A 65 -5.96 0.38 8.13
C VAL A 65 -7.15 0.88 7.31
N LEU A 66 -6.92 1.22 6.04
CA LEU A 66 -7.96 1.70 5.13
C LEU A 66 -8.83 0.58 4.57
N PHE A 67 -8.31 -0.65 4.51
CA PHE A 67 -9.05 -1.83 4.04
C PHE A 67 -9.67 -2.64 5.17
N SER A 68 -9.07 -2.58 6.37
CA SER A 68 -9.55 -3.21 7.60
C SER A 68 -11.06 -3.07 7.76
N SER A 69 -11.71 -4.21 8.01
CA SER A 69 -13.14 -4.45 7.82
C SER A 69 -14.02 -3.26 8.20
N PRO A 70 -14.93 -2.86 7.30
CA PRO A 70 -15.77 -1.70 7.51
C PRO A 70 -16.63 -1.80 8.75
N ASP A 71 -16.79 -0.68 9.45
CA ASP A 71 -17.76 -0.56 10.54
C ASP A 71 -19.14 -1.04 10.05
N PRO A 72 -19.60 -2.22 10.49
CA PRO A 72 -20.84 -2.83 9.99
C PRO A 72 -22.02 -1.89 10.18
N GLN A 73 -22.02 -1.10 11.27
CA GLN A 73 -23.10 -0.18 11.62
C GLN A 73 -23.16 1.02 10.67
N ARG A 74 -22.01 1.47 10.15
CA ARG A 74 -21.95 2.61 9.20
C ARG A 74 -22.20 2.18 7.77
N GLU A 75 -21.77 0.99 7.40
CA GLU A 75 -21.92 0.47 6.04
C GLU A 75 -23.29 -0.16 5.76
N GLN A 76 -24.06 -0.53 6.80
CA GLN A 76 -25.47 -0.98 6.71
C GLN A 76 -26.41 0.05 6.06
N ALA A 77 -26.07 1.34 6.08
CA ALA A 77 -26.88 2.40 5.50
C ALA A 77 -26.82 2.45 3.95
N PHE A 78 -25.95 1.66 3.32
CA PHE A 78 -25.73 1.69 1.87
C PHE A 78 -26.28 0.45 1.16
N PRO A 79 -26.81 0.59 -0.07
CA PRO A 79 -27.15 -0.56 -0.90
C PRO A 79 -25.92 -1.39 -1.29
N ASP A 80 -26.11 -2.71 -1.49
CA ASP A 80 -25.02 -3.69 -1.66
C ASP A 80 -24.12 -3.48 -2.89
N ARG A 81 -24.67 -3.05 -4.04
CA ARG A 81 -23.89 -2.78 -5.25
C ARG A 81 -23.02 -1.51 -5.16
N PRO A 82 -23.57 -0.32 -4.79
CA PRO A 82 -22.77 0.91 -4.74
C PRO A 82 -21.63 0.83 -3.73
N ILE A 83 -21.79 0.12 -2.62
CA ILE A 83 -20.71 -0.02 -1.63
C ILE A 83 -19.56 -0.89 -2.13
N ARG A 84 -19.83 -1.97 -2.86
CA ARG A 84 -18.79 -2.80 -3.50
C ARG A 84 -18.01 -1.99 -4.53
N THR A 85 -18.71 -1.21 -5.37
CA THR A 85 -18.06 -0.29 -6.31
C THR A 85 -17.18 0.73 -5.59
N MET A 86 -17.65 1.32 -4.49
CA MET A 86 -16.85 2.28 -3.71
C MET A 86 -15.60 1.65 -3.09
N ARG A 87 -15.69 0.42 -2.57
CA ARG A 87 -14.52 -0.32 -2.05
C ARG A 87 -13.47 -0.56 -3.14
N VAL A 88 -13.90 -0.95 -4.34
CA VAL A 88 -12.98 -1.14 -5.49
C VAL A 88 -12.37 0.19 -5.95
N VAL A 89 -13.19 1.25 -6.11
CA VAL A 89 -12.70 2.59 -6.47
C VAL A 89 -11.69 3.07 -5.42
N TRP A 90 -11.97 2.86 -4.14
CA TRP A 90 -11.07 3.22 -3.06
C TRP A 90 -9.77 2.41 -3.08
N ALA A 91 -9.85 1.11 -3.33
CA ALA A 91 -8.68 0.25 -3.54
C ALA A 91 -7.77 0.76 -4.67
N VAL A 92 -8.36 1.20 -5.78
CA VAL A 92 -7.61 1.82 -6.89
C VAL A 92 -6.96 3.14 -6.46
N ILE A 93 -7.68 4.00 -5.73
CA ILE A 93 -7.13 5.26 -5.22
C ILE A 93 -5.92 5.01 -4.31
N VAL A 94 -6.04 4.10 -3.34
CA VAL A 94 -4.95 3.72 -2.43
C VAL A 94 -3.77 3.12 -3.20
N LEU A 95 -4.02 2.33 -4.24
CA LEU A 95 -2.95 1.75 -5.04
C LEU A 95 -2.20 2.80 -5.87
N VAL A 96 -2.91 3.76 -6.47
CA VAL A 96 -2.34 4.73 -7.41
C VAL A 96 -1.78 5.97 -6.72
N TRP A 97 -2.34 6.39 -5.58
CA TRP A 97 -2.06 7.70 -4.99
C TRP A 97 -0.57 7.95 -4.69
N PRO A 98 0.14 7.11 -3.90
CA PRO A 98 1.56 7.35 -3.63
C PRO A 98 2.42 7.24 -4.89
N VAL A 99 2.05 6.37 -5.83
CA VAL A 99 2.78 6.17 -7.09
C VAL A 99 2.66 7.41 -7.98
N ALA A 100 1.47 8.00 -8.07
CA ALA A 100 1.25 9.22 -8.82
C ALA A 100 2.12 10.37 -8.29
N TRP A 101 2.20 10.54 -6.97
CA TRP A 101 3.10 11.52 -6.36
C TRP A 101 4.57 11.21 -6.61
N ALA A 102 4.98 9.94 -6.57
CA ALA A 102 6.36 9.55 -6.82
C ALA A 102 6.78 9.92 -8.25
N VAL A 103 5.90 9.68 -9.23
CA VAL A 103 6.09 10.10 -10.63
C VAL A 103 6.10 11.63 -10.76
N LEU A 104 5.17 12.34 -10.11
CA LEU A 104 5.09 13.81 -10.21
C LEU A 104 6.31 14.52 -9.60
N PHE A 105 6.83 14.04 -8.48
CA PHE A 105 7.96 14.67 -7.82
C PHE A 105 9.30 14.34 -8.49
N ASN A 106 9.41 13.20 -9.17
CA ASN A 106 10.70 12.67 -9.59
C ASN A 106 10.81 12.31 -11.08
N GLY A 107 9.72 12.31 -11.84
CA GLY A 107 9.66 11.79 -13.22
C GLY A 107 10.63 12.44 -14.20
N ASP A 108 11.02 13.69 -13.96
CA ASP A 108 11.91 14.46 -14.81
C ASP A 108 13.41 14.13 -14.61
N GLN A 109 13.75 13.34 -13.59
CA GLN A 109 15.14 12.98 -13.28
C GLN A 109 15.46 11.55 -13.74
N PRO A 110 16.35 11.32 -14.72
CA PRO A 110 16.64 9.98 -15.24
C PRO A 110 17.15 9.00 -14.16
N ILE A 111 17.89 9.51 -13.18
CA ILE A 111 18.47 8.72 -12.07
C ILE A 111 17.39 8.25 -11.09
N SER A 112 16.28 8.98 -10.96
CA SER A 112 15.20 8.67 -10.02
C SER A 112 14.20 7.65 -10.58
N GLN A 113 14.12 7.47 -11.91
CA GLN A 113 13.14 6.58 -12.56
C GLN A 113 13.21 5.16 -12.03
N TRP A 114 14.44 4.66 -11.78
CA TRP A 114 14.65 3.36 -11.17
C TRP A 114 14.05 3.26 -9.76
N TRP A 115 14.20 4.31 -8.95
CA TRP A 115 13.64 4.40 -7.60
C TRP A 115 12.12 4.53 -7.60
N VAL A 116 11.55 5.25 -8.57
CA VAL A 116 10.09 5.35 -8.75
C VAL A 116 9.49 3.98 -9.05
N LEU A 117 10.12 3.19 -9.94
CA LEU A 117 9.67 1.84 -10.26
C LEU A 117 9.78 0.90 -9.05
N TRP A 118 10.88 1.00 -8.29
CA TRP A 118 11.04 0.23 -7.06
C TRP A 118 9.98 0.59 -6.02
N PHE A 119 9.75 1.88 -5.82
CA PHE A 119 8.72 2.40 -4.92
C PHE A 119 7.34 1.89 -5.32
N ALA A 120 6.99 2.01 -6.60
CA ALA A 120 5.70 1.58 -7.12
C ALA A 120 5.49 0.08 -6.91
N ARG A 121 6.49 -0.73 -7.23
CA ARG A 121 6.40 -2.19 -7.10
C ARG A 121 6.27 -2.62 -5.63
N ASN A 122 7.07 -2.07 -4.72
CA ASN A 122 6.99 -2.37 -3.29
C ASN A 122 5.66 -1.92 -2.68
N HIS A 123 5.20 -0.72 -3.05
CA HIS A 123 3.90 -0.19 -2.64
C HIS A 123 2.76 -1.10 -3.08
N VAL A 124 2.71 -1.45 -4.36
CA VAL A 124 1.67 -2.31 -4.94
C VAL A 124 1.64 -3.68 -4.27
N LEU A 125 2.82 -4.29 -4.03
CA LEU A 125 2.92 -5.58 -3.36
C LEU A 125 2.33 -5.53 -1.94
N LEU A 126 2.71 -4.53 -1.15
CA LEU A 126 2.25 -4.39 0.23
C LEU A 126 0.80 -3.94 0.35
N VAL A 127 0.32 -3.11 -0.57
CA VAL A 127 -1.10 -2.78 -0.69
C VAL A 127 -1.92 -4.01 -1.03
N GLY A 128 -1.47 -4.84 -1.98
CA GLY A 128 -2.13 -6.10 -2.32
C GLY A 128 -2.16 -7.05 -1.12
N LEU A 129 -1.05 -7.19 -0.40
CA LEU A 129 -0.98 -7.97 0.83
C LEU A 129 -1.93 -7.42 1.90
N ALA A 130 -2.00 -6.09 2.06
CA ALA A 130 -2.90 -5.42 2.99
C ALA A 130 -4.37 -5.66 2.64
N MET A 131 -4.74 -5.67 1.36
CA MET A 131 -6.10 -6.01 0.92
C MET A 131 -6.47 -7.43 1.32
N VAL A 132 -5.59 -8.41 1.07
CA VAL A 132 -5.82 -9.81 1.45
C VAL A 132 -5.87 -9.95 2.98
N ALA A 133 -4.89 -9.39 3.68
CA ALA A 133 -4.81 -9.45 5.13
C ALA A 133 -6.04 -8.83 5.81
N SER A 134 -6.58 -7.74 5.28
CA SER A 134 -7.77 -7.07 5.85
C SER A 134 -9.06 -7.88 5.78
N VAL A 135 -9.11 -8.90 4.93
CA VAL A 135 -10.25 -9.81 4.78
C VAL A 135 -10.10 -11.04 5.69
N VAL A 136 -8.87 -11.49 5.89
CA VAL A 136 -8.56 -12.69 6.69
C VAL A 136 -8.37 -12.36 8.17
N LEU A 137 -7.82 -11.19 8.48
CA LEU A 137 -7.48 -10.75 9.82
C LEU A 137 -8.41 -9.63 10.28
N SER A 138 -8.53 -9.48 11.60
CA SER A 138 -9.24 -8.34 12.16
C SER A 138 -8.47 -7.04 11.96
N VAL A 139 -9.19 -5.92 12.12
CA VAL A 139 -8.68 -4.54 11.97
C VAL A 139 -7.36 -4.33 12.74
N ALA A 140 -7.25 -4.89 13.95
CA ALA A 140 -6.10 -4.73 14.83
C ALA A 140 -4.83 -5.41 14.31
N TRP A 141 -4.94 -6.37 13.39
CA TRP A 141 -3.83 -7.22 12.94
C TRP A 141 -3.54 -7.15 11.44
N ALA A 142 -4.38 -6.48 10.64
CA ALA A 142 -4.21 -6.42 9.18
C ALA A 142 -2.87 -5.80 8.72
N TRP A 143 -2.25 -4.96 9.56
CA TRP A 143 -0.93 -4.37 9.30
C TRP A 143 0.23 -5.35 9.53
N LEU A 144 0.03 -6.37 10.38
CA LEU A 144 1.08 -7.22 10.90
C LEU A 144 1.78 -8.05 9.81
N PRO A 145 1.07 -8.70 8.86
CA PRO A 145 1.74 -9.49 7.81
C PRO A 145 2.68 -8.65 6.94
N GLY A 146 2.26 -7.43 6.57
CA GLY A 146 3.09 -6.51 5.80
C GLY A 146 4.34 -6.09 6.56
N THR A 147 4.18 -5.74 7.84
CA THR A 147 5.31 -5.36 8.69
C THR A 147 6.29 -6.51 8.91
N ILE A 148 5.80 -7.73 9.20
CA ILE A 148 6.66 -8.91 9.34
C ILE A 148 7.42 -9.16 8.04
N PHE A 149 6.74 -9.11 6.90
CA PHE A 149 7.37 -9.35 5.60
C PHE A 149 8.49 -8.34 5.30
N VAL A 150 8.24 -7.06 5.56
CA VAL A 150 9.23 -5.98 5.42
C VAL A 150 10.42 -6.18 6.34
N LEU A 151 10.18 -6.49 7.62
CA LEU A 151 11.25 -6.74 8.59
C LEU A 151 12.05 -7.99 8.24
N SER A 152 11.42 -9.06 7.76
CA SER A 152 12.12 -10.26 7.29
C SER A 152 13.01 -9.96 6.09
N CYS A 153 12.51 -9.21 5.09
CA CYS A 153 13.33 -8.77 3.96
C CYS A 153 14.51 -7.88 4.40
N TRP A 154 14.31 -7.05 5.43
CA TRP A 154 15.35 -6.18 5.96
C TRP A 154 16.42 -6.92 6.77
N ILE A 155 16.03 -7.88 7.61
CA ILE A 155 16.94 -8.61 8.50
C ILE A 155 17.68 -9.72 7.74
N LEU A 156 16.97 -10.45 6.88
CA LEU A 156 17.49 -11.66 6.23
C LEU A 156 17.98 -11.39 4.81
N GLY A 157 17.45 -10.37 4.13
CA GLY A 157 17.79 -10.05 2.75
C GLY A 157 19.21 -9.53 2.58
N THR A 158 19.77 -9.71 1.38
CA THR A 158 21.09 -9.17 1.06
C THR A 158 20.97 -7.67 0.75
N LYS A 159 21.90 -6.86 1.31
CA LYS A 159 21.87 -5.39 1.24
C LYS A 159 22.20 -4.80 -0.13
N ASP A 160 22.64 -5.64 -1.05
CA ASP A 160 23.14 -5.26 -2.35
C ASP A 160 22.05 -5.11 -3.41
N SER A 161 20.79 -5.51 -3.12
CA SER A 161 19.58 -5.29 -3.95
C SER A 161 19.63 -5.84 -5.40
N ALA A 162 20.79 -6.28 -5.85
CA ALA A 162 21.08 -6.78 -7.20
C ALA A 162 21.21 -8.30 -7.26
N ALA A 163 21.31 -8.98 -6.11
CA ALA A 163 21.74 -10.39 -6.05
C ALA A 163 20.86 -11.32 -5.20
N THR A 164 19.78 -10.85 -4.56
CA THR A 164 18.97 -11.72 -3.66
C THR A 164 18.05 -12.65 -4.46
N PRO A 165 18.41 -13.92 -4.74
CA PRO A 165 17.68 -14.79 -5.66
C PRO A 165 16.63 -15.63 -4.89
N TYR A 166 16.15 -15.10 -3.76
CA TYR A 166 15.28 -15.85 -2.86
C TYR A 166 13.83 -15.41 -3.06
N TRP A 167 12.95 -16.40 -3.20
CA TRP A 167 11.51 -16.19 -3.40
C TRP A 167 10.84 -15.41 -2.27
N TRP A 168 11.41 -15.45 -1.06
CA TRP A 168 10.89 -14.73 0.11
C TRP A 168 11.38 -13.28 0.20
N ALA A 169 12.38 -12.88 -0.59
CA ALA A 169 13.00 -11.55 -0.53
C ALA A 169 12.44 -10.58 -1.58
N LEU A 170 11.15 -10.71 -1.92
CA LEU A 170 10.56 -10.03 -3.07
C LEU A 170 10.84 -8.52 -3.04
N LEU A 171 10.74 -7.85 -1.87
CA LEU A 171 10.96 -6.41 -1.70
C LEU A 171 12.36 -5.93 -2.12
N ASN A 172 13.36 -6.82 -2.10
CA ASN A 172 14.75 -6.52 -2.44
C ASN A 172 15.11 -6.91 -3.87
N GLN A 173 14.20 -7.55 -4.60
CA GLN A 173 14.41 -7.91 -6.01
C GLN A 173 14.34 -6.67 -6.91
N SER A 174 14.94 -6.77 -8.10
CA SER A 174 14.79 -5.78 -9.15
C SER A 174 13.30 -5.44 -9.38
N PRO A 175 12.94 -4.17 -9.66
CA PRO A 175 11.57 -3.80 -10.01
C PRO A 175 11.04 -4.52 -11.25
N PHE A 176 11.91 -5.08 -12.08
CA PHE A 176 11.58 -5.87 -13.27
C PHE A 176 11.66 -7.38 -13.05
N ASP A 177 11.91 -7.84 -11.82
CA ASP A 177 11.90 -9.26 -11.52
C ASP A 177 10.50 -9.85 -11.76
N VAL A 178 10.46 -10.91 -12.56
CA VAL A 178 9.21 -11.52 -13.03
C VAL A 178 8.40 -12.09 -11.86
N LEU A 179 9.05 -12.68 -10.86
CA LEU A 179 8.37 -13.26 -9.71
C LEU A 179 7.79 -12.15 -8.83
N SER A 180 8.54 -11.09 -8.58
CA SER A 180 8.08 -9.93 -7.80
C SER A 180 6.88 -9.25 -8.45
N LEU A 181 6.92 -9.03 -9.76
CA LEU A 181 5.83 -8.45 -10.53
C LEU A 181 4.60 -9.37 -10.55
N ALA A 182 4.79 -10.66 -10.78
CA ALA A 182 3.71 -11.63 -10.77
C ALA A 182 3.02 -11.69 -9.41
N MET A 183 3.79 -11.70 -8.31
CA MET A 183 3.22 -11.73 -6.96
C MET A 183 2.47 -10.44 -6.64
N ALA A 184 3.02 -9.27 -6.99
CA ALA A 184 2.34 -8.00 -6.83
C ALA A 184 0.99 -7.98 -7.58
N ALA A 185 0.98 -8.43 -8.84
CA ALA A 185 -0.23 -8.53 -9.65
C ALA A 185 -1.25 -9.51 -9.05
N VAL A 186 -0.82 -10.71 -8.63
CA VAL A 186 -1.69 -11.72 -8.01
C VAL A 186 -2.31 -11.18 -6.73
N LEU A 187 -1.53 -10.58 -5.84
CA LEU A 187 -2.03 -10.02 -4.58
C LEU A 187 -3.05 -8.91 -4.81
N VAL A 188 -2.84 -8.04 -5.80
CA VAL A 188 -3.80 -6.99 -6.15
C VAL A 188 -5.08 -7.59 -6.74
N VAL A 189 -4.98 -8.52 -7.69
CA VAL A 189 -6.14 -9.15 -8.31
C VAL A 189 -6.97 -9.89 -7.25
N VAL A 190 -6.33 -10.74 -6.45
CA VAL A 190 -6.99 -11.45 -5.35
C VAL A 190 -7.57 -10.46 -4.35
N GLY A 191 -6.82 -9.43 -3.94
CA GLY A 191 -7.28 -8.39 -3.05
C GLY A 191 -8.54 -7.67 -3.54
N VAL A 192 -8.55 -7.23 -4.81
CA VAL A 192 -9.71 -6.56 -5.43
C VAL A 192 -10.92 -7.49 -5.52
N VAL A 193 -10.70 -8.75 -5.92
CA VAL A 193 -11.77 -9.76 -5.97
C VAL A 193 -12.35 -9.98 -4.57
N LEU A 194 -11.50 -10.11 -3.55
CA LEU A 194 -11.95 -10.26 -2.17
C LEU A 194 -12.72 -9.01 -1.71
N GLN A 195 -12.26 -7.79 -2.00
CA GLN A 195 -12.98 -6.55 -1.64
C GLN A 195 -14.35 -6.45 -2.33
N TRP A 196 -14.48 -6.96 -3.55
CA TRP A 196 -15.75 -7.04 -4.28
C TRP A 196 -16.72 -8.06 -3.67
N HIS A 197 -16.20 -9.20 -3.22
CA HIS A 197 -17.00 -10.30 -2.67
C HIS A 197 -17.20 -10.23 -1.15
N THR A 198 -16.48 -9.36 -0.44
CA THR A 198 -16.63 -9.16 1.00
C THR A 198 -18.10 -8.78 1.28
N PRO A 199 -18.87 -9.62 1.99
CA PRO A 199 -20.29 -9.37 2.19
C PRO A 199 -20.52 -8.00 2.84
N GLY A 200 -21.59 -7.31 2.43
CA GLY A 200 -22.25 -6.38 3.35
C GLY A 200 -22.81 -7.21 4.52
N PRO A 201 -22.88 -6.70 5.76
CA PRO A 201 -23.55 -7.40 6.84
C PRO A 201 -24.95 -7.84 6.37
N SER A 202 -25.30 -9.10 6.62
CA SER A 202 -26.64 -9.62 6.32
C SER A 202 -27.70 -8.75 7.00
N ARG A 203 -28.70 -8.33 6.23
CA ARG A 203 -29.84 -7.51 6.67
C ARG A 203 -30.60 -8.16 7.82
#